data_AF-A0A6N9FGU5-F1
#
_entry.id   AF-A0A6N9FGU5-F1
#
_cell.length_a   1.000
_cell.length_b   1.000
_cell.length_c   1.000
_cell.angle_alpha   90.00
_cell.angle_beta   90.00
_cell.angle_gamma   90.00
#
_symmetry.space_group_name_H-M   'P 1'
#
loop_
_entity.id
_entity.type
_entity.pdbx_description
1 polymer ?
#
loop_
_entity_poly.entity_id
_entity_poly.type
_entity_poly.pdbx_seq_one_letter_code
_entity_poly.pdbx_strand_id
1 'polypeptide(L)'
;MLNKQDFFDALEAARKPRHGGGHPFSRMWAQGALSREQLGRYAVQHYYYIAPIPQQFAALYARLPDLDARQHLLENLLGEEMPDTPEKRHPDLLINFAEACGLTRDDVVNADLRDEILPTTRAMRAWIWELSTIRHLAESAAGIMVALEGQLPTLYPAYVKAMRKMGFSEEDMEFFHVHIEGDEEHAHIGLELTDRYATTEALQERSIAAVRASASLRWSMLDGIQAALVVPKAA
;
A
#
# COMPACT_ATOMS: atom_id res chain seq x y z
N MET A 1 13.89 -24.67 -9.70
CA MET A 1 13.68 -23.84 -8.49
C MET A 1 14.90 -22.95 -8.28
N LEU A 2 14.68 -21.64 -8.20
CA LEU A 2 15.73 -20.65 -7.94
C LEU A 2 16.29 -20.85 -6.53
N ASN A 3 17.58 -20.56 -6.34
CA ASN A 3 18.11 -20.41 -4.99
C ASN A 3 17.53 -19.14 -4.34
N LYS A 4 17.71 -19.01 -3.02
CA LYS A 4 17.12 -17.93 -2.24
C LYS A 4 17.44 -16.52 -2.79
N GLN A 5 18.72 -16.25 -3.09
CA GLN A 5 19.12 -14.93 -3.60
C GLN A 5 18.54 -14.65 -4.98
N ASP A 6 18.62 -15.61 -5.91
CA ASP A 6 18.06 -15.45 -7.25
C ASP A 6 16.53 -15.29 -7.19
N PHE A 7 15.86 -15.92 -6.22
CA PHE A 7 14.43 -15.77 -6.02
C PHE A 7 14.06 -14.39 -5.47
N PHE A 8 14.82 -13.86 -4.50
CA PHE A 8 14.64 -12.51 -3.99
C PHE A 8 14.81 -11.48 -5.11
N ASP A 9 15.88 -11.59 -5.89
CA ASP A 9 16.16 -10.72 -7.02
C ASP A 9 15.02 -10.77 -8.06
N ALA A 10 14.47 -11.97 -8.31
CA ALA A 10 13.35 -12.15 -9.23
C ALA A 10 12.04 -11.51 -8.73
N LEU A 11 11.76 -11.58 -7.43
CA LEU A 11 10.60 -10.93 -6.80
C LEU A 11 10.72 -9.41 -6.92
N GLU A 12 11.87 -8.84 -6.56
CA GLU A 12 12.09 -7.39 -6.68
C GLU A 12 12.06 -6.92 -8.14
N ALA A 13 12.67 -7.68 -9.05
CA ALA A 13 12.66 -7.38 -10.48
C ALA A 13 11.23 -7.37 -11.06
N ALA A 14 10.35 -8.25 -10.59
CA ALA A 14 8.96 -8.30 -11.01
C ALA A 14 8.17 -7.02 -10.66
N ARG A 15 8.57 -6.31 -9.60
CA ARG A 15 7.92 -5.06 -9.16
C ARG A 15 8.32 -3.85 -10.01
N LYS A 16 9.58 -3.79 -10.48
CA LYS A 16 10.19 -2.62 -11.12
C LYS A 16 9.38 -2.03 -12.30
N PRO A 17 8.85 -2.81 -13.26
CA PRO A 17 8.18 -2.25 -14.44
C PRO A 17 6.93 -1.41 -14.12
N ARG A 18 6.25 -1.72 -13.02
CA ARG A 18 5.03 -1.03 -12.56
C ARG A 18 5.19 -0.50 -11.14
N HIS A 19 6.41 -0.14 -10.76
CA HIS A 19 6.68 0.49 -9.47
C HIS A 19 5.93 1.82 -9.36
N GLY A 20 5.24 2.08 -8.25
CA GLY A 20 4.39 3.26 -8.06
C GLY A 20 5.13 4.57 -8.32
N GLY A 21 6.37 4.70 -7.84
CA GLY A 21 7.19 5.90 -8.10
C GLY A 21 7.50 6.20 -9.57
N GLY A 22 7.36 5.21 -10.45
CA GLY A 22 7.50 5.39 -11.89
C GLY A 22 6.29 6.05 -12.56
N HIS A 23 5.12 6.04 -11.90
CA HIS A 23 3.85 6.51 -12.44
C HIS A 23 3.83 8.03 -12.67
N PRO A 24 3.20 8.56 -13.75
CA PRO A 24 3.15 10.00 -14.00
C PRO A 24 2.57 10.80 -12.82
N PHE A 25 1.43 10.39 -12.23
CA PHE A 25 0.89 10.95 -10.98
C PHE A 25 1.95 11.08 -9.86
N SER A 26 2.70 10.01 -9.57
CA SER A 26 3.73 10.01 -8.54
C SER A 26 4.88 10.97 -8.85
N ARG A 27 5.27 11.09 -10.13
CA ARG A 27 6.26 12.07 -10.57
C ARG A 27 5.75 13.50 -10.42
N MET A 28 4.48 13.77 -10.74
CA MET A 28 3.86 15.08 -10.54
C MET A 28 3.85 15.45 -9.05
N TRP A 29 3.50 14.51 -8.16
CA TRP A 29 3.57 14.71 -6.72
C TRP A 29 4.99 15.04 -6.28
N ALA A 30 5.97 14.20 -6.62
CA ALA A 30 7.38 14.39 -6.24
C ALA A 30 7.97 15.73 -6.74
N GLN A 31 7.45 16.27 -7.85
CA GLN A 31 7.84 17.56 -8.41
C GLN A 31 7.10 18.75 -7.77
N GLY A 32 6.13 18.51 -6.88
CA GLY A 32 5.29 19.55 -6.27
C GLY A 32 4.26 20.14 -7.23
N ALA A 33 3.89 19.41 -8.29
CA ALA A 33 2.98 19.87 -9.33
C ALA A 33 1.49 19.61 -9.03
N LEU A 34 1.19 18.90 -7.93
CA LEU A 34 -0.19 18.64 -7.48
C LEU A 34 -0.62 19.71 -6.46
N SER A 35 -1.89 20.11 -6.52
CA SER A 35 -2.50 20.97 -5.51
C SER A 35 -2.86 20.18 -4.25
N ARG A 36 -3.05 20.87 -3.11
CA ARG A 36 -3.55 20.24 -1.88
C ARG A 36 -4.89 19.52 -2.11
N GLU A 37 -5.80 20.11 -2.86
CA GLU A 37 -7.07 19.47 -3.21
C GLU A 37 -6.87 18.14 -3.96
N GLN A 38 -5.96 18.11 -4.94
CA GLN A 38 -5.64 16.89 -5.71
C GLN A 38 -5.04 15.80 -4.81
N LEU A 39 -4.20 16.18 -3.83
CA LEU A 39 -3.68 15.26 -2.83
C LEU A 39 -4.79 14.73 -1.89
N GLY A 40 -5.76 15.57 -1.53
CA GLY A 40 -6.96 15.15 -0.81
C GLY A 40 -7.78 14.11 -1.57
N ARG A 41 -7.95 14.27 -2.89
CA ARG A 41 -8.62 13.26 -3.74
C ARG A 41 -7.88 11.93 -3.76
N TYR A 42 -6.55 11.96 -3.79
CA TYR A 42 -5.75 10.74 -3.59
C TYR A 42 -6.01 10.13 -2.22
N ALA A 43 -6.01 10.94 -1.15
CA ALA A 43 -6.19 10.45 0.22
C ALA A 43 -7.52 9.70 0.41
N VAL A 44 -8.62 10.17 -0.20
CA VAL A 44 -9.92 9.46 -0.18
C VAL A 44 -9.80 8.05 -0.77
N GLN A 45 -9.19 7.93 -1.96
CA GLN A 45 -9.01 6.64 -2.61
C GLN A 45 -8.04 5.74 -1.84
N HIS A 46 -6.96 6.33 -1.32
CA HIS A 46 -5.95 5.62 -0.56
C HIS A 46 -6.50 5.12 0.78
N TYR A 47 -7.35 5.91 1.46
CA TYR A 47 -8.05 5.52 2.67
C TYR A 47 -8.97 4.35 2.41
N TYR A 48 -9.77 4.39 1.35
CA TYR A 48 -10.57 3.23 0.99
C TYR A 48 -9.69 2.00 0.81
N TYR A 49 -8.57 2.12 0.10
CA TYR A 49 -7.65 1.01 -0.06
C TYR A 49 -7.10 0.46 1.28
N ILE A 50 -6.60 1.30 2.19
CA ILE A 50 -5.91 0.85 3.42
C ILE A 50 -6.81 0.60 4.63
N ALA A 51 -8.02 1.18 4.69
CA ALA A 51 -8.88 1.07 5.87
C ALA A 51 -9.10 -0.37 6.37
N PRO A 52 -9.23 -1.40 5.49
CA PRO A 52 -9.36 -2.79 5.93
C PRO A 52 -8.03 -3.57 6.06
N ILE A 53 -6.86 -2.95 5.89
CA ILE A 53 -5.55 -3.64 5.97
C ILE A 53 -5.38 -4.41 7.28
N PRO A 54 -5.71 -3.84 8.47
CA PRO A 54 -5.64 -4.61 9.71
C PRO A 54 -6.45 -5.90 9.70
N GLN A 55 -7.67 -5.87 9.17
CA GLN A 55 -8.53 -7.05 9.07
C GLN A 55 -8.02 -8.03 8.02
N GLN A 56 -7.42 -7.53 6.94
CA GLN A 56 -6.76 -8.36 5.92
C GLN A 56 -5.52 -9.06 6.48
N PHE A 57 -4.74 -8.41 7.35
CA PHE A 57 -3.64 -9.04 8.08
C PHE A 57 -4.12 -10.03 9.11
N ALA A 58 -5.17 -9.74 9.87
CA ALA A 58 -5.78 -10.71 10.77
C ALA A 58 -6.27 -11.97 10.03
N ALA A 59 -6.84 -11.81 8.84
CA ALA A 59 -7.27 -12.94 8.00
C ALA A 59 -6.07 -13.78 7.49
N LEU A 60 -4.97 -13.12 7.10
CA LEU A 60 -3.74 -13.82 6.73
C LEU A 60 -3.10 -14.52 7.93
N TYR A 61 -3.05 -13.85 9.09
CA TYR A 61 -2.53 -14.38 10.36
C TYR A 61 -3.20 -15.70 10.75
N ALA A 62 -4.53 -15.76 10.62
CA ALA A 62 -5.30 -16.96 10.93
C ALA A 62 -4.90 -18.19 10.09
N ARG A 63 -4.21 -17.99 8.96
CA ARG A 63 -3.79 -19.04 8.02
C ARG A 63 -2.32 -19.46 8.20
N LEU A 64 -1.53 -18.72 8.97
CA LEU A 64 -0.10 -19.00 9.16
C LEU A 64 0.11 -20.21 10.08
N PRO A 65 0.82 -21.26 9.62
CA PRO A 65 0.97 -22.51 10.38
C PRO A 65 2.02 -22.41 11.49
N ASP A 66 3.04 -21.58 11.32
CA ASP A 66 4.19 -21.46 12.23
C ASP A 66 4.12 -20.20 13.11
N LEU A 67 4.64 -20.31 14.34
CA LEU A 67 4.59 -19.24 15.35
C LEU A 67 5.42 -18.03 14.94
N ASP A 68 6.60 -18.26 14.36
CA ASP A 68 7.54 -17.22 13.93
C ASP A 68 6.89 -16.27 12.91
N ALA A 69 6.31 -16.80 11.83
CA ALA A 69 5.56 -15.98 10.87
C ALA A 69 4.36 -15.26 11.51
N ARG A 70 3.66 -15.91 12.45
CA ARG A 70 2.57 -15.27 13.19
C ARG A 70 3.06 -14.09 14.04
N GLN A 71 4.23 -14.18 14.65
CA GLN A 71 4.79 -13.07 15.44
C GLN A 71 5.12 -11.87 14.54
N HIS A 72 5.77 -12.09 13.41
CA HIS A 72 6.03 -11.03 12.44
C HIS A 72 4.76 -10.34 11.94
N LEU A 73 3.73 -11.12 11.58
CA LEU A 73 2.47 -10.53 11.11
C LEU A 73 1.68 -9.86 12.24
N LEU A 74 1.82 -10.34 13.49
CA LEU A 74 1.23 -9.68 14.66
C LEU A 74 1.91 -8.34 14.95
N GLU A 75 3.24 -8.26 14.85
CA GLU A 75 3.99 -7.02 14.99
C GLU A 75 3.57 -5.99 13.93
N ASN A 76 3.47 -6.40 12.67
CA ASN A 76 2.97 -5.55 11.59
C ASN A 76 1.51 -5.09 11.88
N LEU A 77 0.62 -6.01 12.25
CA LEU A 77 -0.76 -5.67 12.62
C LEU A 77 -0.85 -4.69 13.81
N LEU A 78 0.00 -4.84 14.83
CA LEU A 78 0.05 -3.91 15.95
C LEU A 78 0.54 -2.52 15.53
N GLY A 79 1.49 -2.45 14.59
CA GLY A 79 1.93 -1.20 13.98
C GLY A 79 0.82 -0.52 13.18
N GLU A 80 -0.02 -1.28 12.48
CA GLU A 80 -1.17 -0.73 11.76
C GLU A 80 -2.30 -0.25 12.69
N GLU A 81 -2.60 -1.00 13.76
CA GLU A 81 -3.70 -0.71 14.70
C GLU A 81 -3.33 0.28 15.82
N MET A 82 -2.04 0.40 16.17
CA MET A 82 -1.51 1.29 17.21
C MET A 82 -2.34 1.31 18.51
N PRO A 83 -2.56 0.16 19.19
CA PRO A 83 -3.51 0.06 20.31
C PRO A 83 -3.17 0.95 21.52
N ASP A 84 -1.89 1.31 21.70
CA ASP A 84 -1.44 2.19 22.77
C ASP A 84 -1.64 3.69 22.44
N THR A 85 -1.81 4.02 21.15
CA THR A 85 -2.10 5.37 20.63
C THR A 85 -3.11 5.27 19.48
N PRO A 86 -4.40 4.93 19.74
CA PRO A 86 -5.37 4.60 18.70
C PRO A 86 -5.63 5.72 17.69
N GLU A 87 -5.39 6.98 18.06
CA GLU A 87 -5.45 8.13 17.16
C GLU A 87 -4.37 8.13 16.07
N LYS A 88 -3.30 7.35 16.27
CA LYS A 88 -2.20 7.16 15.32
C LYS A 88 -2.32 5.89 14.47
N ARG A 89 -3.47 5.22 14.54
CA ARG A 89 -3.78 4.11 13.64
C ARG A 89 -3.57 4.53 12.19
N HIS A 90 -2.93 3.71 11.37
CA HIS A 90 -2.48 4.13 10.04
C HIS A 90 -3.60 4.70 9.13
N PRO A 91 -4.81 4.11 9.06
CA PRO A 91 -5.89 4.72 8.30
C PRO A 91 -6.40 6.05 8.88
N ASP A 92 -6.27 6.28 10.19
CA ASP A 92 -6.62 7.55 10.84
C ASP A 92 -5.57 8.64 10.55
N LEU A 93 -4.28 8.29 10.51
CA LEU A 93 -3.23 9.22 10.04
C LEU A 93 -3.48 9.70 8.60
N LEU A 94 -4.04 8.83 7.75
CA LEU A 94 -4.40 9.21 6.39
C LEU A 94 -5.66 10.11 6.32
N ILE A 95 -6.57 9.98 7.28
CA ILE A 95 -7.67 10.94 7.47
C ILE A 95 -7.09 12.31 7.85
N ASN A 96 -6.14 12.36 8.79
CA ASN A 96 -5.49 13.62 9.18
C ASN A 96 -4.81 14.29 7.98
N PHE A 97 -4.12 13.51 7.14
CA PHE A 97 -3.56 14.01 5.88
C PHE A 97 -4.63 14.59 4.93
N ALA A 98 -5.79 13.92 4.82
CA ALA A 98 -6.90 14.41 4.00
C ALA A 98 -7.49 15.73 4.56
N GLU A 99 -7.54 15.89 5.88
CA GLU A 99 -7.98 17.12 6.54
C GLU A 99 -6.99 18.28 6.30
N ALA A 100 -5.68 18.01 6.36
CA ALA A 100 -4.63 18.97 5.95
C ALA A 100 -4.70 19.35 4.46
N CYS A 101 -5.39 18.53 3.65
CA CYS A 101 -5.71 18.80 2.25
C CYS A 101 -7.05 19.53 2.04
N GLY A 102 -7.79 19.83 3.12
CA GLY A 102 -9.04 20.59 3.09
C GLY A 102 -10.32 19.75 2.97
N LEU A 103 -10.24 18.44 3.17
CA LEU A 103 -11.43 17.56 3.25
C LEU A 103 -11.89 17.41 4.71
N THR A 104 -13.13 16.95 4.89
CA THR A 104 -13.59 16.51 6.21
C THR A 104 -13.40 15.01 6.38
N ARG A 105 -13.37 14.51 7.63
CA ARG A 105 -13.45 13.07 7.91
C ARG A 105 -14.63 12.39 7.21
N ASP A 106 -15.80 13.03 7.15
CA ASP A 106 -16.98 12.50 6.46
C ASP A 106 -16.71 12.29 4.96
N ASP A 107 -15.99 13.23 4.33
CA ASP A 107 -15.64 13.12 2.92
C ASP A 107 -14.77 11.91 2.59
N VAL A 108 -14.00 11.44 3.57
CA VAL A 108 -13.09 10.32 3.41
C VAL A 108 -13.77 9.01 3.75
N VAL A 109 -14.42 8.94 4.93
CA VAL A 109 -15.00 7.70 5.46
C VAL A 109 -16.24 7.27 4.69
N ASN A 110 -17.07 8.23 4.27
CA ASN A 110 -18.36 7.95 3.61
C ASN A 110 -18.31 8.07 2.08
N ALA A 111 -17.12 8.24 1.49
CA ALA A 111 -16.94 8.30 0.04
C ALA A 111 -17.53 7.07 -0.70
N ASP A 112 -17.51 5.88 -0.10
CA ASP A 112 -18.12 4.68 -0.68
C ASP A 112 -19.65 4.80 -0.77
N LEU A 113 -20.28 5.29 0.30
CA LEU A 113 -21.74 5.49 0.35
C LEU A 113 -22.22 6.55 -0.65
N ARG A 114 -21.32 7.46 -1.06
CA ARG A 114 -21.56 8.51 -2.05
C ARG A 114 -21.15 8.13 -3.48
N ASP A 115 -20.75 6.87 -3.70
CA ASP A 115 -20.25 6.37 -4.99
C ASP A 115 -19.05 7.16 -5.55
N GLU A 116 -18.15 7.61 -4.66
CA GLU A 116 -16.97 8.39 -5.03
C GLU A 116 -15.69 7.54 -5.11
N ILE A 117 -15.79 6.23 -4.84
CA ILE A 117 -14.65 5.31 -4.90
C ILE A 117 -14.50 4.73 -6.29
N LEU A 118 -13.32 4.94 -6.88
CA LEU A 118 -13.02 4.51 -8.23
C LEU A 118 -13.01 2.98 -8.35
N PRO A 119 -13.50 2.41 -9.47
CA PRO A 119 -13.45 0.97 -9.71
C PRO A 119 -12.03 0.38 -9.58
N THR A 120 -11.00 1.12 -9.99
CA THR A 120 -9.60 0.70 -9.87
C THR A 120 -9.13 0.63 -8.40
N THR A 121 -9.60 1.55 -7.55
CA THR A 121 -9.39 1.52 -6.11
C THR A 121 -10.11 0.32 -5.47
N ARG A 122 -11.35 0.03 -5.89
CA ARG A 122 -12.09 -1.15 -5.42
C ARG A 122 -11.37 -2.45 -5.80
N ALA A 123 -10.88 -2.53 -7.03
CA ALA A 123 -10.09 -3.68 -7.50
C ALA A 123 -8.82 -3.88 -6.68
N MET A 124 -8.12 -2.80 -6.34
CA MET A 124 -6.94 -2.86 -5.46
C MET A 124 -7.28 -3.42 -4.07
N ARG A 125 -8.35 -2.93 -3.43
CA ARG A 125 -8.81 -3.44 -2.13
C ARG A 125 -9.22 -4.92 -2.23
N ALA A 126 -9.96 -5.29 -3.27
CA ALA A 126 -10.43 -6.67 -3.47
C ALA A 126 -9.26 -7.65 -3.67
N TRP A 127 -8.21 -7.22 -4.37
CA TRP A 127 -7.01 -8.02 -4.58
C TRP A 127 -6.28 -8.35 -3.27
N ILE A 128 -6.18 -7.42 -2.33
CA ILE A 128 -5.58 -7.74 -1.03
C ILE A 128 -6.46 -8.73 -0.27
N TRP A 129 -7.79 -8.57 -0.28
CA TRP A 129 -8.67 -9.57 0.31
C TRP A 129 -8.45 -10.96 -0.29
N GLU A 130 -8.32 -11.05 -1.62
CA GLU A 130 -8.03 -12.29 -2.32
C GLU A 130 -6.67 -12.89 -1.89
N LEU A 131 -5.62 -12.06 -1.80
CA LEU A 131 -4.31 -12.47 -1.31
C LEU A 131 -4.38 -12.99 0.12
N SER A 132 -5.01 -12.24 1.02
CA SER A 132 -5.08 -12.57 2.45
C SER A 132 -5.95 -13.79 2.75
N THR A 133 -7.00 -14.06 1.96
CA THR A 133 -8.00 -15.09 2.30
C THR A 133 -7.94 -16.34 1.44
N ILE A 134 -7.57 -16.24 0.16
CA ILE A 134 -7.73 -17.34 -0.82
C ILE A 134 -6.37 -17.82 -1.35
N ARG A 135 -5.49 -16.90 -1.74
CA ARG A 135 -4.21 -17.23 -2.42
C ARG A 135 -3.23 -17.93 -1.49
N HIS A 136 -2.27 -18.66 -2.05
CA HIS A 136 -1.26 -19.39 -1.28
C HIS A 136 -0.42 -18.42 -0.43
N LEU A 137 0.05 -18.84 0.75
CA LEU A 137 0.79 -17.96 1.67
C LEU A 137 2.01 -17.28 1.02
N ALA A 138 2.71 -18.01 0.14
CA ALA A 138 3.81 -17.46 -0.65
C ALA A 138 3.38 -16.35 -1.63
N GLU A 139 2.17 -16.45 -2.21
CA GLU A 139 1.60 -15.37 -3.04
C GLU A 139 1.18 -14.20 -2.16
N SER A 140 0.61 -14.45 -0.98
CA SER A 140 0.17 -13.42 -0.03
C SER A 140 1.35 -12.57 0.47
N ALA A 141 2.42 -13.20 0.97
CA ALA A 141 3.61 -12.49 1.45
C ALA A 141 4.29 -11.71 0.31
N ALA A 142 4.44 -12.32 -0.86
CA ALA A 142 5.02 -11.66 -2.03
C ALA A 142 4.15 -10.48 -2.51
N GLY A 143 2.85 -10.71 -2.64
CA GLY A 143 1.90 -9.77 -3.19
C GLY A 143 1.60 -8.58 -2.28
N ILE A 144 1.72 -8.72 -0.96
CA ILE A 144 1.45 -7.63 -0.02
C ILE A 144 2.76 -6.99 0.44
N MET A 145 3.64 -7.77 1.08
CA MET A 145 4.80 -7.23 1.78
C MET A 145 5.95 -6.87 0.82
N VAL A 146 6.29 -7.77 -0.10
CA VAL A 146 7.36 -7.49 -1.09
C VAL A 146 6.88 -6.47 -2.13
N ALA A 147 5.66 -6.65 -2.62
CA ALA A 147 5.16 -5.84 -3.72
C ALA A 147 4.61 -4.50 -3.29
N LEU A 148 3.85 -4.35 -2.20
CA LEU A 148 3.13 -3.11 -1.87
C LEU A 148 3.86 -2.30 -0.80
N GLU A 149 4.14 -2.89 0.37
CA GLU A 149 4.90 -2.23 1.45
C GLU A 149 6.30 -1.88 0.96
N GLY A 150 7.01 -2.82 0.32
CA GLY A 150 8.38 -2.58 -0.13
C GLY A 150 8.56 -1.48 -1.18
N GLN A 151 7.49 -0.91 -1.78
CA GLN A 151 7.63 0.27 -2.65
C GLN A 151 7.76 1.56 -1.84
N LEU A 152 7.11 1.61 -0.67
CA LEU A 152 6.84 2.85 0.07
C LEU A 152 8.12 3.52 0.56
N PRO A 153 9.13 2.80 1.11
CA PRO A 153 10.39 3.40 1.52
C PRO A 153 11.15 4.11 0.39
N THR A 154 11.00 3.63 -0.85
CA THR A 154 11.64 4.27 -2.02
C THR A 154 10.78 5.35 -2.69
N LEU A 155 9.49 5.43 -2.35
CA LEU A 155 8.51 6.33 -2.96
C LEU A 155 8.24 7.56 -2.09
N TYR A 156 7.87 7.34 -0.83
CA TYR A 156 7.40 8.38 0.07
C TYR A 156 8.44 9.45 0.46
N PRO A 157 9.78 9.20 0.48
CA PRO A 157 10.73 10.28 0.73
C PRO A 157 10.63 11.43 -0.28
N ALA A 158 10.32 11.12 -1.54
CA ALA A 158 10.10 12.13 -2.57
C ALA A 158 8.80 12.92 -2.34
N TYR A 159 7.74 12.27 -1.86
CA TYR A 159 6.47 12.92 -1.53
C TYR A 159 6.62 13.85 -0.33
N VAL A 160 7.22 13.36 0.76
CA VAL A 160 7.50 14.16 1.97
C VAL A 160 8.32 15.41 1.60
N LYS A 161 9.36 15.26 0.78
CA LYS A 161 10.15 16.40 0.30
C LYS A 161 9.32 17.44 -0.47
N ALA A 162 8.36 17.00 -1.29
CA ALA A 162 7.48 17.89 -2.01
C ALA A 162 6.48 18.57 -1.06
N MET A 163 5.86 17.82 -0.16
CA MET A 163 4.86 18.31 0.79
C MET A 163 5.45 19.32 1.80
N ARG A 164 6.69 19.12 2.27
CA ARG A 164 7.41 20.14 3.06
C ARG A 164 7.50 21.49 2.35
N LYS A 165 7.76 21.49 1.04
CA LYS A 165 7.78 22.73 0.23
C LYS A 165 6.40 23.34 0.03
N MET A 166 5.35 22.52 0.10
CA MET A 166 3.95 22.96 0.06
C MET A 166 3.44 23.44 1.44
N GLY A 167 4.29 23.40 2.48
CA GLY A 167 3.98 23.86 3.83
C GLY A 167 3.14 22.89 4.66
N PHE A 168 3.18 21.58 4.36
CA PHE A 168 2.62 20.58 5.27
C PHE A 168 3.49 20.46 6.53
N SER A 169 2.86 20.25 7.67
CA SER A 169 3.53 19.97 8.94
C SER A 169 4.03 18.51 8.98
N GLU A 170 4.92 18.18 9.91
CA GLU A 170 5.35 16.77 10.10
C GLU A 170 4.18 15.90 10.59
N GLU A 171 3.24 16.47 11.34
CA GLU A 171 2.01 15.81 11.79
C GLU A 171 1.09 15.49 10.59
N ASP A 172 0.93 16.42 9.64
CA ASP A 172 0.15 16.18 8.43
C ASP A 172 0.72 15.03 7.59
N MET A 173 2.05 14.81 7.69
CA MET A 173 2.78 13.81 6.91
C MET A 173 3.07 12.52 7.69
N GLU A 174 2.56 12.37 8.92
CA GLU A 174 2.93 11.26 9.82
C GLU A 174 2.68 9.89 9.17
N PHE A 175 1.56 9.73 8.45
CA PHE A 175 1.26 8.54 7.65
C PHE A 175 2.43 8.14 6.73
N PHE A 176 3.06 9.10 6.05
CA PHE A 176 4.15 8.81 5.13
C PHE A 176 5.45 8.48 5.87
N HIS A 177 5.68 9.09 7.03
CA HIS A 177 6.87 8.84 7.85
C HIS A 177 6.90 7.42 8.40
N VAL A 178 5.80 6.97 9.00
CA VAL A 178 5.74 5.62 9.60
C VAL A 178 5.96 4.51 8.56
N HIS A 179 5.50 4.71 7.31
CA HIS A 179 5.72 3.77 6.20
C HIS A 179 7.10 3.90 5.55
N ILE A 180 7.84 5.00 5.76
CA ILE A 180 9.26 5.07 5.36
C ILE A 180 10.11 4.24 6.31
N GLU A 181 9.81 4.31 7.61
CA GLU A 181 10.60 3.69 8.67
C GLU A 181 10.28 2.19 8.84
N GLY A 182 8.99 1.82 8.87
CA GLY A 182 8.56 0.45 9.14
C GLY A 182 8.69 -0.52 7.95
N ASP A 183 8.40 -0.04 6.73
CA ASP A 183 8.20 -0.96 5.60
C ASP A 183 9.49 -1.52 4.99
N GLU A 184 10.67 -0.99 5.34
CA GLU A 184 11.94 -1.62 4.95
C GLU A 184 12.08 -3.01 5.58
N GLU A 185 11.76 -3.12 6.87
CA GLU A 185 11.78 -4.39 7.59
C GLU A 185 10.64 -5.30 7.12
N HIS A 186 9.44 -4.76 6.94
CA HIS A 186 8.31 -5.54 6.43
C HIS A 186 8.59 -6.15 5.05
N ALA A 187 9.25 -5.41 4.16
CA ALA A 187 9.65 -5.92 2.85
C ALA A 187 10.66 -7.08 2.97
N HIS A 188 11.63 -6.97 3.89
CA HIS A 188 12.61 -8.03 4.13
C HIS A 188 11.94 -9.30 4.69
N ILE A 189 11.10 -9.15 5.72
CA ILE A 189 10.28 -10.24 6.27
C ILE A 189 9.40 -10.86 5.15
N GLY A 190 8.83 -10.04 4.29
CA GLY A 190 8.05 -10.47 3.14
C GLY A 190 8.81 -11.39 2.19
N LEU A 191 10.08 -11.07 1.90
CA LEU A 191 10.97 -11.91 1.09
C LEU A 191 11.21 -13.26 1.78
N GLU A 192 11.56 -13.24 3.06
CA GLU A 192 11.82 -14.44 3.87
C GLU A 192 10.59 -15.37 3.96
N LEU A 193 9.41 -14.82 4.24
CA LEU A 193 8.17 -15.59 4.27
C LEU A 193 7.79 -16.13 2.88
N THR A 194 8.06 -15.37 1.82
CA THR A 194 7.82 -15.83 0.45
C THR A 194 8.68 -17.05 0.12
N ASP A 195 9.98 -17.00 0.38
CA ASP A 195 10.91 -18.13 0.18
C ASP A 195 10.53 -19.34 1.03
N ARG A 196 10.20 -19.12 2.31
CA ARG A 196 9.74 -20.16 3.23
C ARG A 196 8.55 -20.94 2.69
N TYR A 197 7.55 -20.25 2.14
CA TYR A 197 6.33 -20.90 1.66
C TYR A 197 6.39 -21.31 0.19
N ALA A 198 7.31 -20.77 -0.61
CA ALA A 198 7.47 -21.11 -2.03
C ALA A 198 8.29 -22.40 -2.25
N THR A 199 7.83 -23.52 -1.69
CA THR A 199 8.57 -24.80 -1.65
C THR A 199 8.66 -25.55 -2.98
N THR A 200 8.10 -24.98 -4.06
CA THR A 200 8.15 -25.55 -5.41
C THR A 200 8.38 -24.46 -6.43
N GLU A 201 8.91 -24.82 -7.60
CA GLU A 201 9.11 -23.89 -8.71
C GLU A 201 7.79 -23.22 -9.16
N ALA A 202 6.70 -23.98 -9.20
CA ALA A 202 5.37 -23.44 -9.50
C ALA A 202 4.90 -22.41 -8.46
N LEU A 203 5.26 -22.56 -7.18
CA LEU A 203 4.97 -21.57 -6.15
C LEU A 203 5.87 -20.33 -6.29
N GLN A 204 7.15 -20.49 -6.61
CA GLN A 204 8.04 -19.35 -6.91
C GLN A 204 7.50 -18.53 -8.09
N GLU A 205 7.10 -19.19 -9.19
CA GLU A 205 6.50 -18.52 -10.35
C GLU A 205 5.22 -17.77 -10.00
N ARG A 206 4.34 -18.38 -9.20
CA ARG A 206 3.11 -17.75 -8.72
C ARG A 206 3.38 -16.56 -7.82
N SER A 207 4.35 -16.64 -6.92
CA SER A 207 4.77 -15.51 -6.08
C SER A 207 5.30 -14.34 -6.91
N ILE A 208 6.15 -14.61 -7.90
CA ILE A 208 6.64 -13.59 -8.84
C ILE A 208 5.48 -12.97 -9.63
N ALA A 209 4.51 -13.79 -10.08
CA ALA A 209 3.31 -13.29 -10.75
C ALA A 209 2.43 -12.43 -9.81
N ALA A 210 2.29 -12.81 -8.54
CA ALA A 210 1.57 -12.02 -7.54
C ALA A 210 2.22 -10.65 -7.34
N VAL A 211 3.56 -10.56 -7.31
CA VAL A 211 4.25 -9.26 -7.27
C VAL A 211 3.90 -8.39 -8.47
N ARG A 212 3.96 -8.95 -9.69
CA ARG A 212 3.59 -8.21 -10.92
C ARG A 212 2.14 -7.73 -10.87
N ALA A 213 1.22 -8.58 -10.41
CA ALA A 213 -0.20 -8.28 -10.30
C ALA A 213 -0.45 -7.15 -9.30
N SER A 214 0.13 -7.23 -8.10
CA SER A 214 0.04 -6.19 -7.07
C SER A 214 0.59 -4.85 -7.56
N ALA A 215 1.76 -4.82 -8.19
CA ALA A 215 2.32 -3.61 -8.76
C ALA A 215 1.43 -3.03 -9.88
N SER A 216 0.86 -3.89 -10.73
CA SER A 216 -0.03 -3.47 -11.83
C SER A 216 -1.37 -2.93 -11.34
N LEU A 217 -1.95 -3.51 -10.30
CA LEU A 217 -3.19 -3.01 -9.68
C LEU A 217 -2.95 -1.70 -8.95
N ARG A 218 -1.82 -1.56 -8.25
CA ARG A 218 -1.42 -0.28 -7.66
C ARG A 218 -1.24 0.79 -8.74
N TRP A 219 -0.60 0.45 -9.85
CA TRP A 219 -0.48 1.34 -11.00
C TRP A 219 -1.85 1.73 -11.58
N SER A 220 -2.76 0.76 -11.74
CA SER A 220 -4.11 1.01 -12.27
C SER A 220 -4.95 1.88 -11.35
N MET A 221 -4.77 1.74 -10.03
CA MET A 221 -5.36 2.65 -9.04
C MET A 221 -4.88 4.09 -9.28
N LEU A 222 -3.57 4.29 -9.48
CA LEU A 222 -3.01 5.61 -9.80
C LEU A 222 -3.47 6.14 -11.17
N ASP A 223 -3.64 5.28 -12.19
CA ASP A 223 -4.21 5.67 -13.49
C ASP A 223 -5.63 6.23 -13.29
N GLY A 224 -6.46 5.54 -12.51
CA GLY A 224 -7.82 5.99 -12.20
C GLY A 224 -7.83 7.32 -11.44
N ILE A 225 -6.97 7.48 -10.43
CA ILE A 225 -6.84 8.72 -9.67
C ILE A 225 -6.43 9.86 -10.61
N GLN A 226 -5.39 9.66 -11.43
CA GLN A 226 -4.90 10.66 -12.35
C GLN A 226 -5.97 11.09 -13.36
N ALA A 227 -6.71 10.12 -13.93
CA ALA A 227 -7.79 10.42 -14.86
C ALA A 227 -8.90 11.27 -14.21
N ALA A 228 -9.27 10.95 -12.97
CA ALA A 228 -10.27 11.71 -12.21
C ALA A 228 -9.84 13.16 -11.90
N LEU A 229 -8.54 13.47 -11.89
CA LEU A 229 -8.04 14.84 -11.70
C LEU A 229 -8.13 15.70 -12.96
N VAL A 230 -8.22 15.11 -14.15
CA VAL A 230 -8.24 15.82 -15.44
C VAL A 230 -9.66 16.13 -15.90
N VAL A 231 -10.66 15.39 -15.41
CA VAL A 231 -12.07 15.61 -15.77
C VAL A 231 -12.64 16.70 -14.84
N PRO A 232 -13.03 17.88 -15.36
CA PRO A 232 -13.80 18.82 -14.56
C PRO A 232 -15.12 18.15 -14.16
N LYS A 233 -15.55 18.28 -12.90
CA LYS A 233 -16.93 17.91 -12.55
C LYS A 233 -17.86 18.68 -13.49
N ALA A 234 -18.61 17.95 -14.31
CA ALA A 234 -19.71 18.57 -15.05
C ALA A 234 -20.65 19.21 -14.02
N ALA A 235 -20.88 20.51 -14.20
CA ALA A 235 -21.71 21.33 -13.33
C ALA A 235 -23.19 20.89 -13.36
#